data_AF-A0A227PG14-F1
#
_entry.id   AF-A0A227PG14-F1
#
_cell.length_a   1.000
_cell.length_b   1.000
_cell.length_c   1.000
_cell.angle_alpha   90.00
_cell.angle_beta   90.00
_cell.angle_gamma   90.00
#
_symmetry.space_group_name_H-M   'P 1'
#
loop_
_entity.id
_entity.type
_entity.pdbx_description
1 polymer ?
#
loop_
_entity_poly.entity_id
_entity_poly.type
_entity_poly.pdbx_seq_one_letter_code
_entity_poly.pdbx_strand_id
1 'polypeptide(L)'
;MKALTFSSFGNSDVLEYIEIPNPELKSDEILVEMKAIGLNFADVYRRKGNYHLKGNPPFIAGYEGAGIIIDANNHPEYKIGDRVAFADVPFANADLVAVNINHVLPLPEAISFETAASILLQGLTAHYLATDSHKTTKGETVLIHAVAGGVGQFLTQISKLSGATVIGLTSSSDKAKVAIEQGADHVFLYHEDWKSDIFKVVPKGVDVVYDSIGSTLTDSFKVTKECGQVVFFGMAGGDPEPVDPRMLMDTSKTLTGGDLWSYLNSKEERIKRANQLFRWIIEGKITLSEPTSFKLSEGKLAHDYLESRKSTGKIILIP
;
A
#
# COMPACT_ATOMS: atom_id res chain seq x y z
N MET A 1 6.63 -26.04 -6.29
CA MET A 1 5.88 -24.86 -6.76
C MET A 1 6.78 -23.97 -7.59
N LYS A 2 6.23 -23.17 -8.51
CA LYS A 2 6.99 -22.06 -9.10
C LYS A 2 6.94 -20.84 -8.19
N ALA A 3 8.01 -20.07 -8.20
CA ALA A 3 8.12 -18.81 -7.47
C ALA A 3 9.03 -17.83 -8.20
N LEU A 4 8.77 -16.55 -8.01
CA LEU A 4 9.70 -15.48 -8.40
C LEU A 4 10.65 -15.23 -7.23
N THR A 5 11.93 -15.53 -7.45
CA THR A 5 12.95 -15.57 -6.41
C THR A 5 14.11 -14.63 -6.70
N PHE A 6 14.99 -14.41 -5.72
CA PHE A 6 16.30 -13.78 -5.93
C PHE A 6 17.32 -14.30 -4.90
N SER A 7 18.53 -14.62 -5.35
CA SER A 7 19.60 -15.17 -4.48
C SER A 7 20.54 -14.10 -3.92
N SER A 8 20.51 -12.89 -4.48
CA SER A 8 21.30 -11.74 -4.05
C SER A 8 20.49 -10.45 -4.17
N PHE A 9 20.84 -9.44 -3.39
CA PHE A 9 20.22 -8.11 -3.48
C PHE A 9 20.74 -7.37 -4.70
N GLY A 10 19.89 -6.58 -5.36
CA GLY A 10 20.32 -5.87 -6.57
C GLY A 10 19.24 -5.04 -7.25
N ASN A 11 19.27 -4.98 -8.58
CA ASN A 11 18.21 -4.45 -9.44
C ASN A 11 17.26 -5.59 -9.90
N SER A 12 16.25 -5.30 -10.72
CA SER A 12 15.28 -6.31 -11.15
C SER A 12 15.92 -7.52 -11.83
N ASP A 13 17.14 -7.38 -12.38
CA ASP A 13 17.92 -8.44 -13.02
C ASP A 13 18.27 -9.62 -12.10
N VAL A 14 18.17 -9.46 -10.77
CA VAL A 14 18.39 -10.57 -9.83
C VAL A 14 17.18 -11.50 -9.70
N LEU A 15 16.04 -11.16 -10.32
CA LEU A 15 14.80 -11.92 -10.22
C LEU A 15 14.81 -13.13 -11.16
N GLU A 16 14.54 -14.30 -10.60
CA GLU A 16 14.50 -15.57 -11.32
C GLU A 16 13.19 -16.31 -11.02
N TYR A 17 12.45 -16.67 -12.07
CA TYR A 17 11.26 -17.51 -11.94
C TYR A 17 11.66 -18.98 -12.06
N ILE A 18 11.69 -19.68 -10.92
CA ILE A 18 12.22 -21.04 -10.82
C ILE A 18 11.25 -21.96 -10.08
N GLU A 19 11.53 -23.26 -10.13
CA GLU A 19 10.84 -24.25 -9.32
C GLU A 19 11.59 -24.50 -8.01
N ILE A 20 10.84 -24.49 -6.92
CA ILE A 20 11.33 -24.76 -5.56
C ILE A 20 10.38 -25.73 -4.86
N PRO A 21 10.80 -26.39 -3.77
CA PRO A 21 9.92 -27.22 -2.96
C PRO A 21 8.67 -26.46 -2.50
N ASN A 22 7.56 -27.18 -2.34
CA ASN A 22 6.36 -26.61 -1.72
C ASN A 22 6.66 -26.25 -0.25
N PRO A 23 5.99 -25.24 0.33
CA PRO A 23 6.18 -24.91 1.73
C PRO A 23 5.67 -26.04 2.62
N GLU A 24 6.42 -26.34 3.67
CA GLU A 24 5.97 -27.26 4.73
C GLU A 24 5.07 -26.49 5.70
N LEU A 25 3.84 -26.96 5.89
CA LEU A 25 2.87 -26.30 6.77
C LEU A 25 3.22 -26.51 8.24
N LYS A 26 3.22 -25.43 9.02
CA LYS A 26 3.16 -25.50 10.48
C LYS A 26 1.73 -25.74 10.96
N SER A 27 1.59 -26.13 12.22
CA SER A 27 0.28 -26.42 12.86
C SER A 27 -0.69 -25.24 12.92
N ASP A 28 -0.24 -24.02 12.64
CA ASP A 28 -1.04 -22.79 12.63
C ASP A 28 -1.14 -22.17 11.23
N GLU A 29 -0.84 -22.94 10.19
CA GLU A 29 -0.83 -22.51 8.80
C GLU A 29 -1.75 -23.37 7.93
N ILE A 30 -2.33 -22.74 6.91
CA ILE A 30 -3.05 -23.36 5.80
C ILE A 30 -2.28 -23.17 4.49
N LEU A 31 -2.54 -23.99 3.48
CA LEU A 31 -1.96 -23.83 2.15
C LEU A 31 -2.95 -23.15 1.20
N VAL A 32 -2.54 -22.04 0.62
CA VAL A 32 -3.31 -21.28 -0.36
C VAL A 32 -2.66 -21.41 -1.73
N GLU A 33 -3.44 -21.83 -2.72
CA GLU A 33 -3.09 -21.72 -4.13
C GLU A 33 -3.42 -20.31 -4.61
N MET A 34 -2.39 -19.55 -4.98
CA MET A 34 -2.51 -18.16 -5.36
C MET A 34 -3.24 -18.01 -6.70
N LYS A 35 -4.09 -16.98 -6.80
CA LYS A 35 -4.80 -16.60 -8.03
C LYS A 35 -4.44 -15.19 -8.49
N ALA A 36 -4.14 -14.29 -7.55
CA ALA A 36 -3.59 -12.97 -7.83
C ALA A 36 -2.68 -12.52 -6.68
N ILE A 37 -1.57 -11.86 -7.01
CA ILE A 37 -0.56 -11.41 -6.05
C ILE A 37 -0.36 -9.90 -6.24
N GLY A 38 -0.36 -9.14 -5.14
CA GLY A 38 -0.18 -7.70 -5.20
C GLY A 38 1.31 -7.32 -5.21
N LEU A 39 1.75 -6.58 -6.24
CA LEU A 39 3.10 -6.02 -6.27
C LEU A 39 3.12 -4.64 -5.60
N ASN A 40 4.02 -4.44 -4.64
CA ASN A 40 4.12 -3.20 -3.88
C ASN A 40 5.56 -2.65 -3.89
N PHE A 41 5.70 -1.34 -3.67
CA PHE A 41 7.03 -0.70 -3.66
C PHE A 41 7.93 -1.24 -2.54
N ALA A 42 7.34 -1.75 -1.46
CA ALA A 42 8.07 -2.47 -0.41
C ALA A 42 8.81 -3.72 -0.93
N ASP A 43 8.33 -4.35 -2.01
CA ASP A 43 8.99 -5.50 -2.61
C ASP A 43 10.26 -5.08 -3.38
N VAL A 44 10.30 -3.85 -3.90
CA VAL A 44 11.52 -3.25 -4.44
C VAL A 44 12.55 -3.03 -3.34
N TYR A 45 12.13 -2.50 -2.19
CA TYR A 45 13.03 -2.31 -1.05
C TYR A 45 13.60 -3.63 -0.52
N ARG A 46 12.75 -4.67 -0.41
CA ARG A 46 13.19 -6.02 -0.03
C ARG A 46 14.22 -6.60 -1.00
N ARG A 47 13.96 -6.47 -2.31
CA ARG A 47 14.88 -6.93 -3.36
C ARG A 47 16.22 -6.17 -3.34
N LYS A 48 16.22 -4.91 -2.87
CA LYS A 48 17.42 -4.07 -2.68
C LYS A 48 18.11 -4.29 -1.33
N GLY A 49 17.50 -5.04 -0.41
CA GLY A 49 18.09 -5.37 0.90
C GLY A 49 17.97 -4.27 1.96
N ASN A 50 17.13 -3.25 1.76
CA ASN A 50 16.96 -2.13 2.70
C ASN A 50 15.61 -2.14 3.44
N TYR A 51 14.94 -3.29 3.53
CA TYR A 51 13.66 -3.44 4.22
C TYR A 51 13.44 -4.86 4.76
N HIS A 52 12.46 -5.02 5.64
CA HIS A 52 12.14 -6.29 6.29
C HIS A 52 11.85 -7.40 5.27
N LEU A 53 12.66 -8.45 5.31
CA LEU A 53 12.56 -9.64 4.46
C LEU A 53 12.64 -10.89 5.34
N LYS A 54 11.80 -11.89 5.06
CA LYS A 54 11.86 -13.21 5.72
C LYS A 54 12.53 -14.25 4.81
N GLY A 55 13.04 -15.31 5.44
CA GLY A 55 13.61 -16.46 4.75
C GLY A 55 15.12 -16.35 4.52
N ASN A 56 15.64 -17.25 3.70
CA ASN A 56 17.04 -17.36 3.28
C ASN A 56 17.08 -17.43 1.74
N PRO A 57 18.22 -17.14 1.08
CA PRO A 57 18.33 -17.27 -0.36
C PRO A 57 18.10 -18.72 -0.83
N PRO A 58 17.43 -18.95 -1.98
CA PRO A 58 16.77 -17.94 -2.80
C PRO A 58 15.53 -17.35 -2.11
N PHE A 59 15.50 -16.02 -1.97
CA PHE A 59 14.43 -15.30 -1.28
C PHE A 59 13.19 -15.22 -2.16
N ILE A 60 12.00 -15.17 -1.55
CA ILE A 60 10.73 -14.88 -2.21
C ILE A 60 10.15 -13.61 -1.58
N ALA A 61 9.86 -12.59 -2.40
CA ALA A 61 9.21 -11.36 -1.95
C ALA A 61 7.68 -11.49 -1.94
N GLY A 62 6.96 -10.36 -1.79
CA GLY A 62 5.51 -10.31 -1.81
C GLY A 62 4.90 -10.59 -0.44
N TYR A 63 3.93 -9.76 -0.06
CA TYR A 63 3.23 -9.84 1.21
C TYR A 63 1.69 -9.85 1.09
N GLU A 64 1.17 -9.78 -0.13
CA GLU A 64 -0.24 -9.59 -0.41
C GLU A 64 -0.67 -10.49 -1.55
N GLY A 65 -1.83 -11.10 -1.41
CA GLY A 65 -2.46 -11.82 -2.50
C GLY A 65 -3.77 -12.45 -2.10
N ALA A 66 -4.37 -13.13 -3.07
CA ALA A 66 -5.64 -13.81 -2.93
C ALA A 66 -5.64 -15.12 -3.72
N GLY A 67 -6.36 -16.11 -3.19
CA GLY A 67 -6.34 -17.46 -3.71
C GLY A 67 -7.37 -18.38 -3.09
N ILE A 68 -7.17 -19.68 -3.31
CA ILE A 68 -8.07 -20.75 -2.87
C ILE A 68 -7.32 -21.63 -1.87
N ILE A 69 -7.97 -21.98 -0.75
CA ILE A 69 -7.41 -22.96 0.18
C ILE A 69 -7.36 -24.33 -0.50
N ILE A 70 -6.17 -24.94 -0.55
CA ILE A 70 -5.98 -26.31 -1.06
C ILE A 70 -5.61 -27.31 0.03
N ASP A 71 -5.16 -26.83 1.20
CA ASP A 71 -4.99 -27.63 2.41
C ASP A 71 -5.35 -26.78 3.63
N ALA A 72 -6.37 -27.19 4.38
CA ALA A 72 -6.80 -26.50 5.59
C ALA A 72 -6.04 -26.96 6.85
N ASN A 73 -5.14 -27.94 6.73
CA ASN A 73 -4.30 -28.44 7.81
C ASN A 73 -5.07 -28.79 9.11
N ASN A 74 -6.26 -29.37 8.94
CA ASN A 74 -7.21 -29.72 10.01
C ASN A 74 -7.77 -28.53 10.83
N HIS A 75 -7.64 -27.28 10.34
CA HIS A 75 -8.29 -26.12 10.96
C HIS A 75 -9.81 -26.12 10.63
N PRO A 76 -10.70 -26.31 11.62
CA PRO A 76 -12.14 -26.52 11.37
C PRO A 76 -12.86 -25.27 10.86
N GLU A 77 -12.29 -24.07 11.05
CA GLU A 77 -12.85 -22.82 10.56
C GLU A 77 -12.65 -22.60 9.05
N TYR A 78 -11.81 -23.42 8.40
CA TYR A 78 -11.46 -23.30 6.98
C TYR A 78 -11.72 -24.62 6.22
N LYS A 79 -12.03 -24.51 4.94
CA LYS A 79 -12.27 -25.65 4.06
C LYS A 79 -11.49 -25.51 2.76
N ILE A 80 -11.11 -26.64 2.19
CA ILE A 80 -10.59 -26.70 0.82
C ILE A 80 -11.64 -26.10 -0.12
N GLY A 81 -11.22 -25.19 -1.00
CA GLY A 81 -12.10 -24.46 -1.90
C GLY A 81 -12.51 -23.06 -1.39
N ASP A 82 -12.28 -22.74 -0.12
CA ASP A 82 -12.58 -21.40 0.40
C ASP A 82 -11.72 -20.35 -0.30
N ARG A 83 -12.35 -19.21 -0.60
CA ARG A 83 -11.71 -18.04 -1.21
C ARG A 83 -11.16 -17.15 -0.12
N VAL A 84 -9.85 -16.89 -0.15
CA VAL A 84 -9.17 -16.13 0.88
C VAL A 84 -8.19 -15.13 0.29
N ALA A 85 -7.82 -14.15 1.10
CA ALA A 85 -6.79 -13.19 0.79
C ALA A 85 -5.96 -12.85 2.04
N PHE A 86 -4.89 -12.10 1.86
CA PHE A 86 -4.04 -11.59 2.93
C PHE A 86 -3.29 -10.34 2.45
N ALA A 87 -2.84 -9.51 3.39
CA ALA A 87 -2.12 -8.26 3.11
C ALA A 87 -0.74 -8.19 3.77
N ASP A 88 -0.39 -9.19 4.57
CA ASP A 88 0.76 -9.16 5.45
C ASP A 88 1.42 -10.53 5.68
N VAL A 89 1.38 -11.41 4.67
CA VAL A 89 1.93 -12.77 4.74
C VAL A 89 3.10 -12.90 3.77
N PRO A 90 4.32 -13.23 4.25
CA PRO A 90 5.52 -13.30 3.42
C PRO A 90 5.41 -14.37 2.32
N PHE A 91 6.33 -14.29 1.35
CA PHE A 91 6.51 -15.28 0.29
C PHE A 91 5.37 -15.32 -0.74
N ALA A 92 4.61 -14.22 -0.88
CA ALA A 92 3.42 -14.18 -1.74
C ALA A 92 3.74 -14.32 -3.23
N ASN A 93 4.96 -14.02 -3.67
CA ASN A 93 5.38 -14.15 -5.07
C ASN A 93 5.66 -15.62 -5.49
N ALA A 94 4.69 -16.50 -5.25
CA ALA A 94 4.76 -17.94 -5.52
C ALA A 94 3.38 -18.52 -5.89
N ASP A 95 3.34 -19.69 -6.50
CA ASP A 95 2.07 -20.37 -6.82
C ASP A 95 1.33 -20.81 -5.55
N LEU A 96 2.07 -21.18 -4.50
CA LEU A 96 1.53 -21.68 -3.23
C LEU A 96 2.12 -20.90 -2.06
N VAL A 97 1.28 -20.55 -1.09
CA VAL A 97 1.69 -19.81 0.11
C VAL A 97 1.15 -20.49 1.35
N ALA A 98 2.03 -20.75 2.32
CA ALA A 98 1.63 -21.14 3.66
C ALA A 98 1.20 -19.89 4.44
N VAL A 99 -0.07 -19.82 4.82
CA VAL A 99 -0.69 -18.66 5.46
C VAL A 99 -1.05 -18.99 6.89
N ASN A 100 -0.53 -18.20 7.84
CA ASN A 100 -0.94 -18.31 9.23
C ASN A 100 -2.44 -18.03 9.38
N ILE A 101 -3.16 -18.86 10.13
CA ILE A 101 -4.63 -18.76 10.29
C ILE A 101 -5.11 -17.40 10.85
N ASN A 102 -4.24 -16.65 11.53
CA ASN A 102 -4.55 -15.32 12.07
C ASN A 102 -4.43 -14.19 11.03
N HIS A 103 -3.91 -14.49 9.85
CA HIS A 103 -3.70 -13.54 8.75
C HIS A 103 -4.67 -13.78 7.58
N VAL A 104 -5.46 -14.86 7.63
CA VAL A 104 -6.44 -15.20 6.61
C VAL A 104 -7.60 -14.21 6.64
N LEU A 105 -7.87 -13.60 5.49
CA LEU A 105 -9.04 -12.78 5.24
C LEU A 105 -10.03 -13.56 4.35
N PRO A 106 -11.21 -13.95 4.86
CA PRO A 106 -12.24 -14.53 4.03
C PRO A 106 -12.67 -13.55 2.94
N LEU A 107 -12.78 -14.03 1.70
CA LEU A 107 -13.11 -13.18 0.56
C LEU A 107 -14.61 -13.29 0.22
N PRO A 108 -15.38 -12.18 0.25
CA PRO A 108 -16.78 -12.20 -0.18
C PRO A 108 -16.92 -12.62 -1.64
N GLU A 109 -18.03 -13.26 -2.00
CA GLU A 109 -18.30 -13.71 -3.38
C GLU A 109 -18.18 -12.56 -4.40
N ALA A 110 -18.67 -11.38 -4.04
CA ALA A 110 -18.66 -10.18 -4.88
C ALA A 110 -17.26 -9.58 -5.15
N ILE A 111 -16.23 -9.97 -4.39
CA ILE A 111 -14.87 -9.45 -4.57
C ILE A 111 -14.04 -10.49 -5.34
N SER A 112 -13.51 -10.11 -6.51
CA SER A 112 -12.61 -10.97 -7.30
C SER A 112 -11.23 -11.13 -6.62
N PHE A 113 -10.43 -12.10 -7.05
CA PHE A 113 -9.07 -12.27 -6.51
C PHE A 113 -8.17 -11.09 -6.90
N GLU A 114 -8.32 -10.59 -8.12
CA GLU A 114 -7.63 -9.43 -8.67
C GLU A 114 -7.98 -8.16 -7.89
N THR A 115 -9.27 -7.97 -7.58
CA THR A 115 -9.72 -6.85 -6.72
C THR A 115 -9.09 -6.95 -5.34
N ALA A 116 -9.09 -8.14 -4.72
CA ALA A 116 -8.50 -8.36 -3.39
C ALA A 116 -6.99 -8.07 -3.38
N ALA A 117 -6.25 -8.61 -4.35
CA ALA A 117 -4.82 -8.36 -4.53
C ALA A 117 -4.51 -6.91 -4.91
N SER A 118 -5.51 -6.13 -5.32
CA SER A 118 -5.36 -4.72 -5.67
C SER A 118 -5.69 -3.74 -4.57
N ILE A 119 -6.56 -4.12 -3.62
CA ILE A 119 -7.00 -3.23 -2.56
C ILE A 119 -6.27 -3.44 -1.24
N LEU A 120 -5.89 -4.66 -0.87
CA LEU A 120 -5.68 -4.97 0.54
C LEU A 120 -4.53 -4.19 1.18
N LEU A 121 -3.30 -4.34 0.72
CA LEU A 121 -2.15 -3.67 1.33
C LEU A 121 -2.28 -2.14 1.22
N GLN A 122 -2.62 -1.63 0.03
CA GLN A 122 -2.66 -0.19 -0.22
C GLN A 122 -3.89 0.49 0.39
N GLY A 123 -5.04 -0.16 0.32
CA GLY A 123 -6.30 0.29 0.89
C GLY A 123 -6.33 0.17 2.41
N LEU A 124 -5.78 -0.89 3.01
CA LEU A 124 -5.63 -0.98 4.47
C LEU A 124 -4.66 0.08 4.98
N THR A 125 -3.61 0.38 4.20
CA THR A 125 -2.70 1.49 4.48
C THR A 125 -3.44 2.82 4.48
N ALA A 126 -4.13 3.14 3.38
CA ALA A 126 -4.94 4.36 3.29
C ALA A 126 -6.00 4.46 4.40
N HIS A 127 -6.63 3.33 4.76
CA HIS A 127 -7.60 3.27 5.83
C HIS A 127 -6.99 3.69 7.17
N TYR A 128 -5.94 3.00 7.65
CA TYR A 128 -5.40 3.36 8.97
C TYR A 128 -4.78 4.77 8.98
N LEU A 129 -4.22 5.21 7.86
CA LEU A 129 -3.69 6.57 7.74
C LEU A 129 -4.79 7.60 8.02
N ALA A 130 -5.96 7.45 7.40
CA ALA A 130 -7.08 8.39 7.51
C ALA A 130 -7.95 8.21 8.76
N THR A 131 -7.90 7.05 9.43
CA THR A 131 -8.74 6.77 10.60
C THR A 131 -8.00 6.74 11.93
N ASP A 132 -6.69 6.45 11.91
CA ASP A 132 -5.91 6.20 13.12
C ASP A 132 -4.64 7.07 13.18
N SER A 133 -3.82 7.13 12.14
CA SER A 133 -2.61 7.97 12.14
C SER A 133 -2.97 9.44 12.22
N HIS A 134 -3.93 9.88 11.41
CA HIS A 134 -4.64 11.13 11.56
C HIS A 134 -6.12 10.87 11.31
N LYS A 135 -6.94 11.01 12.36
CA LYS A 135 -8.39 10.84 12.23
C LYS A 135 -8.97 12.01 11.45
N THR A 136 -9.06 11.85 10.14
CA THR A 136 -9.54 12.89 9.23
C THR A 136 -11.00 13.21 9.54
N THR A 137 -11.31 14.49 9.69
CA THR A 137 -12.64 15.00 10.01
C THR A 137 -13.16 15.97 8.96
N LYS A 138 -14.47 16.20 8.98
CA LYS A 138 -15.15 17.08 8.04
C LYS A 138 -14.62 18.51 8.17
N GLY A 139 -14.26 19.12 7.04
CA GLY A 139 -13.79 20.50 6.96
C GLY A 139 -12.28 20.67 7.10
N GLU A 140 -11.53 19.60 7.39
CA GLU A 140 -10.07 19.61 7.29
C GLU A 140 -9.61 19.60 5.83
N THR A 141 -8.44 20.17 5.59
CA THR A 141 -7.72 20.10 4.32
C THR A 141 -6.53 19.16 4.45
N VAL A 142 -6.49 18.17 3.57
CA VAL A 142 -5.50 17.10 3.53
C VAL A 142 -4.59 17.32 2.32
N LEU A 143 -3.27 17.28 2.51
CA LEU A 143 -2.31 17.18 1.41
C LEU A 143 -1.80 15.74 1.27
N ILE A 144 -1.86 15.18 0.06
CA ILE A 144 -1.40 13.82 -0.24
C ILE A 144 -0.26 13.87 -1.26
N HIS A 145 0.93 13.45 -0.84
CA HIS A 145 2.03 13.21 -1.76
C HIS A 145 1.80 11.94 -2.58
N ALA A 146 2.22 11.97 -3.86
CA ALA A 146 1.99 10.87 -4.81
C ALA A 146 0.52 10.47 -4.88
N VAL A 147 -0.37 11.47 -5.00
CA VAL A 147 -1.83 11.30 -4.93
C VAL A 147 -2.38 10.30 -5.96
N ALA A 148 -1.71 10.15 -7.11
CA ALA A 148 -2.08 9.21 -8.16
C ALA A 148 -1.46 7.81 -8.00
N GLY A 149 -0.63 7.61 -6.96
CA GLY A 149 -0.06 6.31 -6.63
C GLY A 149 -1.08 5.41 -5.93
N GLY A 150 -0.72 4.14 -5.71
CA GLY A 150 -1.63 3.13 -5.17
C GLY A 150 -2.31 3.52 -3.84
N VAL A 151 -1.52 3.94 -2.84
CA VAL A 151 -2.10 4.42 -1.56
C VAL A 151 -2.80 5.77 -1.74
N GLY A 152 -2.23 6.69 -2.51
CA GLY A 152 -2.75 8.04 -2.69
C GLY A 152 -4.17 8.08 -3.26
N GLN A 153 -4.48 7.17 -4.19
CA GLN A 153 -5.83 7.07 -4.78
C GLN A 153 -6.87 6.66 -3.74
N PHE A 154 -6.59 5.65 -2.91
CA PHE A 154 -7.51 5.22 -1.86
C PHE A 154 -7.60 6.25 -0.72
N LEU A 155 -6.47 6.86 -0.37
CA LEU A 155 -6.42 7.88 0.68
C LEU A 155 -7.24 9.12 0.30
N THR A 156 -7.19 9.53 -0.98
CA THR A 156 -8.06 10.58 -1.53
C THR A 156 -9.52 10.22 -1.29
N GLN A 157 -9.97 9.06 -1.79
CA GLN A 157 -11.37 8.65 -1.67
C GLN A 157 -11.83 8.54 -0.21
N ILE A 158 -11.00 7.96 0.67
CA ILE A 158 -11.33 7.81 2.10
C ILE A 158 -11.39 9.18 2.79
N SER A 159 -10.44 10.10 2.52
CA SER A 159 -10.50 11.46 3.05
C SER A 159 -11.73 12.22 2.55
N LYS A 160 -12.14 12.03 1.29
CA LYS A 160 -13.40 12.59 0.76
C LYS A 160 -14.63 12.00 1.44
N LEU A 161 -14.66 10.69 1.71
CA LEU A 161 -15.74 10.05 2.49
C LEU A 161 -15.85 10.65 3.91
N SER A 162 -14.74 11.08 4.50
CA SER A 162 -14.70 11.79 5.79
C SER A 162 -15.09 13.28 5.71
N GLY A 163 -15.34 13.81 4.51
CA GLY A 163 -15.74 15.20 4.28
C GLY A 163 -14.59 16.21 4.29
N ALA A 164 -13.37 15.77 4.01
CA ALA A 164 -12.21 16.64 3.86
C ALA A 164 -12.12 17.27 2.46
N THR A 165 -11.37 18.37 2.38
CA THR A 165 -10.83 18.89 1.12
C THR A 165 -9.49 18.20 0.87
N VAL A 166 -9.29 17.63 -0.32
CA VAL A 166 -8.06 16.92 -0.68
C VAL A 166 -7.27 17.71 -1.70
N ILE A 167 -6.03 18.01 -1.35
CA ILE A 167 -5.01 18.55 -2.24
C ILE A 167 -4.01 17.43 -2.54
N GLY A 168 -3.71 17.22 -3.81
CA GLY A 168 -2.81 16.18 -4.27
C GLY A 168 -1.54 16.72 -4.92
N LEU A 169 -0.41 16.03 -4.73
CA LEU A 169 0.85 16.28 -5.45
C LEU A 169 1.22 15.10 -6.34
N THR A 170 1.61 15.39 -7.59
CA THR A 170 1.97 14.36 -8.57
C THR A 170 3.03 14.81 -9.57
N SER A 171 3.54 13.87 -10.37
CA SER A 171 4.67 14.09 -11.29
C SER A 171 4.27 14.47 -12.71
N SER A 172 3.02 14.32 -13.10
CA SER A 172 2.57 14.60 -14.48
C SER A 172 1.10 14.99 -14.56
N SER A 173 0.74 15.69 -15.63
CA SER A 173 -0.64 16.10 -15.92
C SER A 173 -1.59 14.91 -16.08
N ASP A 174 -1.15 13.81 -16.69
CA ASP A 174 -2.00 12.62 -16.83
C ASP A 174 -2.32 11.97 -15.49
N LYS A 175 -1.34 11.92 -14.58
CA LYS A 175 -1.59 11.49 -13.20
C LYS A 175 -2.46 12.48 -12.43
N ALA A 176 -2.41 13.77 -12.76
CA ALA A 176 -3.28 14.76 -12.13
C ALA A 176 -4.75 14.52 -12.49
N LYS A 177 -5.04 14.15 -13.75
CA LYS A 177 -6.40 13.77 -14.18
C LYS A 177 -6.92 12.59 -13.36
N VAL A 178 -6.12 11.54 -13.22
CA VAL A 178 -6.48 10.37 -12.39
C VAL A 178 -6.82 10.78 -10.96
N ALA A 179 -6.02 11.63 -10.33
CA ALA A 179 -6.28 12.08 -8.96
C ALA A 179 -7.57 12.91 -8.83
N ILE A 180 -7.89 13.75 -9.82
CA ILE A 180 -9.14 14.52 -9.87
C ILE A 180 -10.34 13.58 -10.04
N GLU A 181 -10.25 12.59 -10.93
CA GLU A 181 -11.29 11.56 -11.12
C GLU A 181 -11.54 10.76 -9.83
N GLN A 182 -10.52 10.58 -8.99
CA GLN A 182 -10.62 9.94 -7.67
C GLN A 182 -11.13 10.88 -6.56
N GLY A 183 -11.43 12.13 -6.89
CA GLY A 183 -12.10 13.08 -5.99
C GLY A 183 -11.19 14.12 -5.35
N ALA A 184 -9.93 14.26 -5.76
CA ALA A 184 -9.09 15.37 -5.30
C ALA A 184 -9.65 16.72 -5.76
N ASP A 185 -9.74 17.70 -4.86
CA ASP A 185 -10.28 19.03 -5.14
C ASP A 185 -9.27 19.92 -5.87
N HIS A 186 -7.99 19.78 -5.52
CA HIS A 186 -6.87 20.48 -6.16
C HIS A 186 -5.71 19.51 -6.40
N VAL A 187 -5.06 19.60 -7.56
CA VAL A 187 -3.88 18.79 -7.84
C VAL A 187 -2.78 19.65 -8.44
N PHE A 188 -1.59 19.59 -7.85
CA PHE A 188 -0.42 20.32 -8.29
C PHE A 188 0.69 19.37 -8.74
N LEU A 189 1.50 19.84 -9.68
CA LEU A 189 2.68 19.12 -10.14
C LEU A 189 3.87 19.47 -9.26
N TYR A 190 4.77 18.53 -9.07
CA TYR A 190 6.06 18.82 -8.47
C TYR A 190 6.87 19.77 -9.36
N HIS A 191 7.38 20.83 -8.75
CA HIS A 191 8.36 21.77 -9.29
C HIS A 191 9.16 22.38 -8.13
N GLU A 192 10.06 23.33 -8.38
CA GLU A 192 10.95 23.88 -7.34
C GLU A 192 10.18 24.51 -6.16
N ASP A 193 9.06 25.20 -6.43
CA ASP A 193 8.28 25.92 -5.42
C ASP A 193 6.80 25.54 -5.43
N TRP A 194 6.50 24.25 -5.47
CA TRP A 194 5.14 23.72 -5.40
C TRP A 194 4.38 24.18 -4.13
N LYS A 195 5.11 24.54 -3.07
CA LYS A 195 4.55 25.04 -1.80
C LYS A 195 3.75 26.33 -2.00
N SER A 196 4.20 27.22 -2.88
CA SER A 196 3.48 28.46 -3.19
C SER A 196 2.08 28.21 -3.74
N ASP A 197 1.88 27.12 -4.50
CA ASP A 197 0.59 26.74 -5.03
C ASP A 197 -0.36 26.25 -3.93
N ILE A 198 0.18 25.54 -2.93
CA ILE A 198 -0.59 25.15 -1.74
C ILE A 198 -1.06 26.38 -0.98
N PHE A 199 -0.18 27.36 -0.74
CA PHE A 199 -0.54 28.57 0.01
C PHE A 199 -1.53 29.48 -0.72
N LYS A 200 -1.60 29.42 -2.06
CA LYS A 200 -2.65 30.13 -2.82
C LYS A 200 -4.05 29.59 -2.51
N VAL A 201 -4.16 28.29 -2.23
CA VAL A 201 -5.43 27.62 -1.92
C VAL A 201 -5.71 27.63 -0.41
N VAL A 202 -4.67 27.41 0.40
CA VAL A 202 -4.76 27.28 1.85
C VAL A 202 -3.69 28.18 2.51
N PRO A 203 -3.93 29.49 2.64
CA PRO A 203 -2.92 30.45 3.10
C PRO A 203 -2.34 30.15 4.49
N LYS A 204 -3.07 29.42 5.33
CA LYS A 204 -2.63 29.03 6.69
C LYS A 204 -1.89 27.69 6.74
N GLY A 205 -1.75 27.00 5.61
CA GLY A 205 -1.29 25.62 5.53
C GLY A 205 -2.40 24.60 5.77
N VAL A 206 -2.13 23.35 5.40
CA VAL A 206 -3.06 22.22 5.51
C VAL A 206 -3.08 21.63 6.92
N ASP A 207 -4.18 20.97 7.28
CA ASP A 207 -4.36 20.32 8.59
C ASP A 207 -3.45 19.10 8.74
N VAL A 208 -3.35 18.29 7.69
CA VAL A 208 -2.49 17.11 7.64
C VAL A 208 -1.80 16.95 6.29
N VAL A 209 -0.54 16.53 6.32
CA VAL A 209 0.21 16.09 5.14
C VAL A 209 0.51 14.60 5.27
N TYR A 210 0.17 13.82 4.24
CA TYR A 210 0.59 12.43 4.10
C TYR A 210 1.78 12.34 3.16
N ASP A 211 2.96 12.02 3.71
CA ASP A 211 4.23 11.98 2.98
C ASP A 211 4.70 10.53 2.76
N SER A 212 4.74 10.14 1.49
CA SER A 212 5.23 8.84 1.00
C SER A 212 6.57 8.92 0.25
N ILE A 213 7.13 10.13 0.13
CA ILE A 213 8.31 10.40 -0.70
C ILE A 213 9.56 10.44 0.15
N GLY A 214 9.48 10.97 1.37
CA GLY A 214 10.58 11.03 2.34
C GLY A 214 11.49 12.24 2.14
N SER A 215 12.12 12.38 0.98
CA SER A 215 12.94 13.56 0.67
C SER A 215 12.16 14.90 0.68
N THR A 216 10.82 14.86 0.68
CA THR A 216 9.96 16.04 0.81
C THR A 216 9.62 16.43 2.24
N LEU A 217 10.05 15.67 3.25
CA LEU A 217 9.56 15.81 4.63
C LEU A 217 9.71 17.22 5.20
N THR A 218 10.84 17.88 4.96
CA THR A 218 11.06 19.26 5.41
C THR A 218 10.09 20.25 4.78
N ASP A 219 9.74 20.05 3.50
CA ASP A 219 8.78 20.89 2.80
C ASP A 219 7.34 20.58 3.23
N SER A 220 7.04 19.31 3.52
CA SER A 220 5.77 18.89 4.12
C SER A 220 5.49 19.67 5.41
N PHE A 221 6.48 19.80 6.31
CA PHE A 221 6.32 20.63 7.52
C PHE A 221 6.08 22.11 7.26
N LYS A 222 6.60 22.67 6.14
CA LYS A 222 6.39 24.09 5.81
C LYS A 222 4.95 24.37 5.41
N VAL A 223 4.32 23.46 4.68
CA VAL A 223 2.93 23.61 4.19
C VAL A 223 1.88 23.14 5.19
N THR A 224 2.28 22.45 6.26
CA THR A 224 1.41 22.12 7.39
C THR A 224 1.19 23.36 8.26
N LYS A 225 -0.07 23.60 8.67
CA LYS A 225 -0.39 24.69 9.60
C LYS A 225 0.23 24.49 11.00
N GLU A 226 0.29 25.54 11.81
CA GLU A 226 0.55 25.40 13.25
C GLU A 226 -0.48 24.46 13.89
N CYS A 227 -0.01 23.62 14.83
CA CYS A 227 -0.80 22.55 15.43
C CYS A 227 -1.29 21.47 14.44
N GLY A 228 -0.81 21.48 13.19
CA GLY A 228 -1.11 20.45 12.20
C GLY A 228 -0.20 19.23 12.30
N GLN A 229 -0.42 18.27 11.41
CA GLN A 229 0.26 16.98 11.45
C GLN A 229 0.95 16.64 10.12
N VAL A 230 2.11 15.99 10.20
CA VAL A 230 2.72 15.28 9.09
C VAL A 230 2.73 13.79 9.42
N VAL A 231 2.11 12.99 8.56
CA VAL A 231 2.10 11.53 8.65
C VAL A 231 3.09 10.99 7.63
N PHE A 232 4.21 10.44 8.12
CA PHE A 232 5.28 9.87 7.32
C PHE A 232 5.09 8.36 7.19
N PHE A 233 4.94 7.86 5.97
CA PHE A 233 4.61 6.45 5.72
C PHE A 233 5.34 5.84 4.51
N GLY A 234 6.30 6.55 3.92
CA GLY A 234 7.08 6.02 2.80
C GLY A 234 8.25 6.90 2.39
N MET A 235 9.15 6.31 1.62
CA MET A 235 10.43 6.92 1.20
C MET A 235 10.71 6.70 -0.31
N ALA A 236 9.67 6.77 -1.16
CA ALA A 236 9.79 6.47 -2.58
C ALA A 236 10.72 7.43 -3.36
N GLY A 237 11.01 8.59 -2.78
CA GLY A 237 11.95 9.59 -3.28
C GLY A 237 13.28 9.65 -2.51
N GLY A 238 13.55 8.68 -1.63
CA GLY A 238 14.76 8.62 -0.82
C GLY A 238 14.52 8.95 0.65
N ASP A 239 15.59 8.83 1.43
CA ASP A 239 15.57 9.03 2.88
C ASP A 239 15.30 10.50 3.25
N PRO A 240 14.52 10.76 4.33
CA PRO A 240 14.33 12.10 4.85
C PRO A 240 15.58 12.59 5.61
N GLU A 241 15.74 13.92 5.66
CA GLU A 241 16.69 14.55 6.59
C GLU A 241 16.27 14.35 8.06
N PRO A 242 17.24 14.33 9.02
CA PRO A 242 16.93 14.28 10.44
C PRO A 242 16.02 15.43 10.90
N VAL A 243 15.02 15.11 11.72
CA VAL A 243 14.06 16.09 12.22
C VAL A 243 14.54 16.70 13.54
N ASP A 244 14.65 18.02 13.60
CA ASP A 244 14.93 18.76 14.83
C ASP A 244 13.64 18.89 15.67
N PRO A 245 13.57 18.33 16.89
CA PRO A 245 12.37 18.40 17.72
C PRO A 245 11.99 19.84 18.13
N ARG A 246 12.92 20.80 18.08
CA ARG A 246 12.60 22.22 18.36
C ARG A 246 11.67 22.81 17.30
N MET A 247 11.81 22.41 16.03
CA MET A 247 10.91 22.85 14.96
C MET A 247 9.46 22.41 15.23
N LEU A 248 9.29 21.19 15.75
CA LEU A 248 7.97 20.68 16.16
C LEU A 248 7.42 21.47 17.35
N MET A 249 8.25 21.69 18.38
CA MET A 249 7.90 22.44 19.59
C MET A 249 7.47 23.88 19.26
N ASP A 250 8.25 24.60 18.44
CA ASP A 250 8.03 26.02 18.14
C ASP A 250 6.73 26.27 17.35
N THR A 251 6.23 25.26 16.64
CA THR A 251 5.00 25.37 15.83
C THR A 251 3.88 24.43 16.28
N SER A 252 4.08 23.74 17.41
CA SER A 252 3.19 22.71 17.97
C SER A 252 2.78 21.63 16.97
N LYS A 253 3.62 21.34 15.96
CA LYS A 253 3.34 20.33 14.94
C LYS A 253 3.62 18.92 15.45
N THR A 254 2.94 17.94 14.86
CA THR A 254 3.17 16.52 15.15
C THR A 254 3.76 15.81 13.93
N LEU A 255 4.76 14.95 14.17
CA LEU A 255 5.23 13.96 13.20
C LEU A 255 4.77 12.58 13.67
N THR A 256 4.10 11.83 12.79
CA THR A 256 3.59 10.49 13.08
C THR A 256 4.09 9.50 12.04
N GLY A 257 4.67 8.39 12.48
CA GLY A 257 5.00 7.27 11.61
C GLY A 257 3.76 6.42 11.34
N GLY A 258 3.60 5.95 10.11
CA GLY A 258 2.57 4.99 9.74
C GLY A 258 3.19 3.73 9.15
N ASP A 259 3.08 2.60 9.83
CA ASP A 259 3.48 1.29 9.30
C ASP A 259 2.34 0.28 9.48
N LEU A 260 1.97 -0.41 8.40
CA LEU A 260 0.78 -1.27 8.34
C LEU A 260 0.80 -2.37 9.41
N TRP A 261 1.99 -2.93 9.70
CA TRP A 261 2.14 -4.02 10.66
C TRP A 261 1.73 -3.62 12.08
N SER A 262 1.86 -2.34 12.45
CA SER A 262 1.44 -1.84 13.76
C SER A 262 -0.09 -1.74 13.91
N TYR A 263 -0.81 -1.62 12.80
CA TYR A 263 -2.27 -1.47 12.76
C TYR A 263 -3.00 -2.77 12.43
N LEU A 264 -2.31 -3.77 11.85
CA LEU A 264 -2.80 -5.14 11.68
C LEU A 264 -2.26 -6.01 12.82
N ASN A 265 -2.67 -5.74 14.06
CA ASN A 265 -2.10 -6.40 15.24
C ASN A 265 -2.88 -7.64 15.73
N SER A 266 -4.08 -7.90 15.20
CA SER A 266 -4.86 -9.11 15.50
C SER A 266 -5.63 -9.62 14.28
N LYS A 267 -6.15 -10.85 14.35
CA LYS A 267 -7.02 -11.43 13.31
C LYS A 267 -8.29 -10.61 13.13
N GLU A 268 -8.89 -10.19 14.25
CA GLU A 268 -10.14 -9.42 14.29
C GLU A 268 -9.96 -8.04 13.64
N GLU A 269 -8.87 -7.35 13.94
CA GLU A 269 -8.62 -6.01 13.38
C GLU A 269 -8.33 -6.07 11.88
N ARG A 270 -7.61 -7.09 11.41
CA ARG A 270 -7.43 -7.39 9.98
C ARG A 270 -8.76 -7.58 9.27
N ILE A 271 -9.60 -8.48 9.80
CA ILE A 271 -10.91 -8.81 9.22
C ILE A 271 -11.82 -7.57 9.23
N LYS A 272 -11.86 -6.82 10.33
CA LYS A 272 -12.68 -5.61 10.47
C LYS A 272 -12.32 -4.56 9.42
N ARG A 273 -11.03 -4.25 9.25
CA ARG A 273 -10.57 -3.26 8.26
C ARG A 273 -10.78 -3.73 6.82
N ALA A 274 -10.48 -5.00 6.54
CA ALA A 274 -10.69 -5.57 5.21
C ALA A 274 -12.17 -5.56 4.82
N ASN A 275 -13.06 -5.96 5.73
CA ASN A 275 -14.51 -5.93 5.51
C ASN A 275 -15.04 -4.52 5.29
N GLN A 276 -14.49 -3.52 5.99
CA GLN A 276 -14.84 -2.12 5.75
C GLN A 276 -14.49 -1.68 4.33
N LEU A 277 -13.30 -2.02 3.85
CA LEU A 277 -12.87 -1.72 2.48
C LEU A 277 -13.73 -2.44 1.44
N PHE A 278 -13.95 -3.74 1.61
CA PHE A 278 -14.80 -4.52 0.71
C PHE A 278 -16.22 -3.98 0.66
N ARG A 279 -16.79 -3.58 1.81
CA ARG A 279 -18.10 -2.94 1.86
C ARG A 279 -18.12 -1.63 1.07
N TRP A 280 -17.12 -0.75 1.23
CA TRP A 280 -17.06 0.50 0.47
C TRP A 280 -16.95 0.26 -1.04
N ILE A 281 -16.26 -0.79 -1.47
CA ILE A 281 -16.18 -1.18 -2.88
C ILE A 281 -17.54 -1.67 -3.38
N ILE A 282 -18.18 -2.58 -2.65
CA ILE A 282 -19.50 -3.14 -3.02
C ILE A 282 -20.57 -2.03 -3.08
N GLU A 283 -20.50 -1.04 -2.19
CA GLU A 283 -21.40 0.11 -2.15
C GLU A 283 -21.05 1.20 -3.20
N GLY A 284 -19.97 1.02 -3.97
CA GLY A 284 -19.51 2.01 -4.97
C GLY A 284 -18.94 3.30 -4.37
N LYS A 285 -18.60 3.30 -3.08
CA LYS A 285 -17.99 4.45 -2.37
C LYS A 285 -16.50 4.56 -2.61
N ILE A 286 -15.85 3.43 -2.89
CA ILE A 286 -14.46 3.38 -3.34
C ILE A 286 -14.44 2.65 -4.68
N THR A 287 -13.79 3.26 -5.66
CA THR A 287 -13.55 2.71 -6.98
C THR A 287 -12.08 2.31 -7.12
N LEU A 288 -11.84 1.27 -7.90
CA LEU A 288 -10.50 0.82 -8.27
C LEU A 288 -10.29 1.08 -9.75
N SER A 289 -9.12 1.60 -10.09
CA SER A 289 -8.63 1.51 -11.46
C SER A 289 -8.33 0.04 -11.79
N GLU A 290 -8.51 -0.33 -13.06
CA GLU A 290 -8.11 -1.66 -13.52
C GLU A 290 -6.61 -1.88 -13.28
N PRO A 291 -6.20 -2.97 -12.61
CA PRO A 291 -4.80 -3.20 -12.32
C PRO A 291 -4.04 -3.58 -13.59
N THR A 292 -2.77 -3.16 -13.68
CA THR A 292 -1.87 -3.72 -14.69
C THR A 292 -1.45 -5.11 -14.26
N SER A 293 -1.80 -6.14 -15.04
CA SER A 293 -1.43 -7.52 -14.76
C SER A 293 -0.17 -7.94 -15.52
N PHE A 294 0.74 -8.61 -14.83
CA PHE A 294 1.85 -9.37 -15.44
C PHE A 294 1.76 -10.82 -14.99
N LYS A 295 2.34 -11.75 -15.74
CA LYS A 295 2.55 -13.10 -15.22
C LYS A 295 3.58 -13.07 -14.10
N LEU A 296 3.51 -14.00 -13.15
CA LEU A 296 4.53 -14.14 -12.10
C LEU A 296 5.92 -14.39 -12.70
N SER A 297 5.98 -15.11 -13.82
CA SER A 297 7.20 -15.31 -14.63
C SER A 297 7.76 -14.04 -15.28
N GLU A 298 6.95 -12.98 -15.41
CA GLU A 298 7.33 -11.67 -15.92
C GLU A 298 7.73 -10.69 -14.80
N GLY A 299 8.03 -11.21 -13.59
CA GLY A 299 8.33 -10.41 -12.42
C GLY A 299 9.37 -9.31 -12.63
N LYS A 300 10.42 -9.59 -13.43
CA LYS A 300 11.40 -8.56 -13.82
C LYS A 300 10.74 -7.35 -14.50
N LEU A 301 9.89 -7.59 -15.50
CA LEU A 301 9.17 -6.54 -16.23
C LEU A 301 8.22 -5.77 -15.32
N ALA A 302 7.53 -6.47 -14.41
CA ALA A 302 6.63 -5.84 -13.46
C ALA A 302 7.37 -4.90 -12.49
N HIS A 303 8.53 -5.32 -11.96
CA HIS A 303 9.38 -4.48 -11.12
C HIS A 303 9.96 -3.28 -11.88
N ASP A 304 10.46 -3.49 -13.10
CA ASP A 304 10.95 -2.40 -13.97
C ASP A 304 9.86 -1.36 -14.24
N TYR A 305 8.64 -1.82 -14.51
CA TYR A 305 7.49 -0.94 -14.72
C TYR A 305 7.14 -0.13 -13.46
N LEU A 306 7.15 -0.75 -12.28
CA LEU A 306 6.91 -0.08 -11.01
C LEU A 306 7.98 1.00 -10.72
N GLU A 307 9.26 0.67 -10.90
CA GLU A 307 10.37 1.58 -10.64
C GLU A 307 10.47 2.72 -11.65
N SER A 308 9.96 2.53 -12.88
CA SER A 308 9.94 3.57 -13.92
C SER A 308 9.05 4.77 -13.58
N ARG A 309 8.21 4.67 -12.53
CA ARG A 309 7.20 5.65 -12.15
C ARG A 309 6.16 5.94 -13.24
N LYS A 310 6.09 5.12 -14.30
CA LYS A 310 5.05 5.22 -15.34
C LYS A 310 3.74 4.54 -14.93
N SER A 311 3.79 3.66 -13.92
CA SER A 311 2.60 2.98 -13.42
C SER A 311 1.56 3.97 -12.88
N THR A 312 0.30 3.68 -13.20
CA THR A 312 -0.89 4.32 -12.65
C THR A 312 -1.72 3.23 -11.98
N GLY A 313 -1.98 3.36 -10.68
CA GLY A 313 -2.70 2.34 -9.92
C GLY A 313 -1.86 1.12 -9.57
N LYS A 314 -2.54 -0.02 -9.39
CA LYS A 314 -1.96 -1.26 -8.89
C LYS A 314 -1.30 -2.07 -10.01
N ILE A 315 -0.20 -2.74 -9.67
CA ILE A 315 0.35 -3.86 -10.45
C ILE A 315 0.05 -5.16 -9.71
N ILE A 316 -0.46 -6.16 -10.42
CA ILE A 316 -0.66 -7.52 -9.90
C ILE A 316 0.15 -8.53 -10.71
N LEU A 317 0.56 -9.61 -10.04
CA LEU A 317 1.18 -10.77 -10.65
C LEU A 317 0.15 -11.92 -10.66
N ILE A 318 0.01 -12.56 -11.82
CA ILE A 318 -0.83 -13.74 -12.02
C ILE A 318 0.08 -14.98 -12.06
N PRO A 319 -0.05 -15.93 -11.11
CA PRO A 319 0.74 -17.17 -11.08
C PRO A 319 0.76 -17.93 -12.41
#